data_AF-A0A0S2S935-F1
#
_entry.id   AF-A0A0S2S935-F1
#
_cell.length_a   1.000
_cell.length_b   1.000
_cell.length_c   1.000
_cell.angle_alpha   90.00
_cell.angle_beta   90.00
_cell.angle_gamma   90.00
#
_symmetry.space_group_name_H-M   'P 1'
#
loop_
_entity.id
_entity.type
_entity.pdbx_description
1 polymer ?
#
loop_
_entity_poly.entity_id
_entity_poly.type
_entity_poly.pdbx_seq_one_letter_code
_entity_poly.pdbx_strand_id
1 'polypeptide(L)'
;MEYNRNKNGKIKTIVKTIYGPKDVGVKINCDLIVHSRGNNINQDNLIAIEMKKSDRTKEEKESDRIRLIALTKDSYDDVWSFDGKTFPEHVCRYALGVYYEVNYKKRRINIEYYKEGHIFDEKEVKF
;
A
#
# COMPACT_ATOMS: atom_id res chain seq x y z
N MET A 1 -9.67 -14.84 -2.37
CA MET A 1 -9.38 -13.45 -1.95
C MET A 1 -9.90 -13.28 -0.54
N GLU A 2 -9.02 -12.99 0.42
CA GLU A 2 -9.43 -12.59 1.76
C GLU A 2 -9.74 -11.09 1.75
N TYR A 3 -10.88 -10.70 2.29
CA TYR A 3 -11.31 -9.30 2.32
C TYR A 3 -11.26 -8.79 3.75
N ASN A 4 -10.75 -7.57 3.92
CA ASN A 4 -10.84 -6.85 5.18
C ASN A 4 -12.33 -6.61 5.50
N ARG A 5 -12.81 -6.95 6.71
CA ARG A 5 -14.24 -6.87 7.08
C ARG A 5 -14.44 -5.88 8.23
N ASN A 6 -15.52 -5.10 8.17
CA ASN A 6 -15.99 -4.31 9.31
C ASN A 6 -16.61 -5.23 10.38
N LYS A 7 -16.75 -4.74 11.62
CA LYS A 7 -17.44 -5.43 12.74
C LYS A 7 -18.82 -6.01 12.35
N ASN A 8 -19.47 -5.46 11.32
CA ASN A 8 -20.78 -5.89 10.82
C ASN A 8 -20.72 -6.80 9.58
N GLY A 9 -19.59 -7.46 9.31
CA GLY A 9 -19.45 -8.44 8.22
C GLY A 9 -19.44 -7.87 6.79
N LYS A 10 -19.69 -6.57 6.63
CA LYS A 10 -19.52 -5.88 5.34
C LYS A 10 -18.03 -5.88 4.97
N ILE A 11 -17.74 -6.24 3.72
CA ILE A 11 -16.42 -6.04 3.12
C ILE A 11 -16.09 -4.55 3.29
N LYS A 12 -14.95 -4.25 3.92
CA LYS A 12 -14.32 -2.93 3.85
C LYS A 12 -13.88 -2.74 2.40
N THR A 13 -14.82 -2.42 1.51
CA THR A 13 -14.51 -1.89 0.19
C THR A 13 -14.07 -0.46 0.41
N ILE A 14 -12.91 -0.27 1.03
CA ILE A 14 -12.25 1.02 1.08
C ILE A 14 -11.55 1.16 -0.27
N VAL A 15 -12.34 1.28 -1.34
CA VAL A 15 -11.82 1.86 -2.59
C VAL A 15 -11.77 3.36 -2.33
N LYS A 16 -10.80 3.75 -1.50
CA LYS A 16 -10.39 5.14 -1.43
C LYS A 16 -9.34 5.32 -2.54
N THR A 17 -9.51 6.40 -3.27
CA THR A 17 -8.56 6.86 -4.27
C THR A 17 -7.65 7.84 -3.56
N ILE A 18 -6.36 7.53 -3.49
CA ILE A 18 -5.33 8.48 -3.07
C ILE A 18 -4.62 9.01 -4.30
N TYR A 19 -4.34 10.31 -4.32
CA TYR A 19 -3.57 10.92 -5.40
C TYR A 19 -2.07 10.70 -5.13
N GLY A 20 -1.42 9.98 -6.05
CA GLY A 20 0.02 9.74 -6.01
C GLY A 20 0.85 10.94 -6.50
N PRO A 21 2.18 10.80 -6.64
CA PRO A 21 3.10 11.86 -7.11
C PRO A 21 2.82 12.50 -8.49
N LYS A 22 1.73 12.12 -9.16
CA LYS A 22 1.35 12.54 -10.52
C LYS A 22 -0.18 12.67 -10.68
N ASP A 23 -0.92 12.97 -9.60
CA ASP A 23 -2.40 12.97 -9.56
C ASP A 23 -3.05 11.68 -10.10
N VAL A 24 -2.31 10.57 -10.04
CA VAL A 24 -2.83 9.26 -10.41
C VAL A 24 -3.70 8.77 -9.27
N GLY A 25 -4.96 8.46 -9.59
CA GLY A 25 -5.87 7.84 -8.65
C GLY A 25 -5.44 6.41 -8.33
N VAL A 26 -4.95 6.18 -7.12
CA VAL A 26 -4.52 4.86 -6.64
C VAL A 26 -5.62 4.23 -5.80
N LYS A 27 -6.08 3.05 -6.20
CA LYS A 27 -7.03 2.26 -5.40
C LYS A 27 -6.29 1.55 -4.26
N ILE A 28 -6.77 1.75 -3.04
CA ILE A 28 -6.22 1.09 -1.85
C ILE A 28 -6.74 -0.35 -1.76
N ASN A 29 -6.14 -1.23 -2.54
CA ASN A 29 -6.34 -2.68 -2.48
C ASN A 29 -4.98 -3.35 -2.47
N CYS A 30 -4.33 -3.33 -1.31
CA CYS A 30 -3.07 -4.03 -1.08
C CYS A 30 -3.31 -5.50 -0.79
N ASP A 31 -2.33 -6.35 -1.11
CA ASP A 31 -2.40 -7.77 -0.81
C ASP A 31 -2.44 -8.03 0.71
N LEU A 32 -1.68 -7.28 1.50
CA LEU A 32 -1.73 -7.37 2.96
C LEU A 32 -1.56 -5.99 3.62
N ILE A 33 -2.37 -5.76 4.66
CA ILE A 33 -2.36 -4.55 5.49
C ILE A 33 -2.33 -4.97 6.95
N VAL A 34 -1.44 -4.35 7.71
CA VAL A 34 -1.30 -4.51 9.16
C VAL A 34 -1.53 -3.16 9.81
N HIS A 35 -2.40 -3.15 10.83
CA HIS A 35 -2.71 -1.96 11.59
C HIS A 35 -2.94 -2.30 13.07
N SER A 36 -2.79 -1.32 13.96
CA SER A 36 -2.89 -1.50 15.41
C SER A 36 -4.32 -1.75 15.91
N ARG A 37 -5.30 -1.69 15.01
CA ARG A 37 -6.75 -1.76 15.28
C ARG A 37 -7.26 -0.64 16.19
N GLY A 38 -6.67 0.54 16.08
CA GLY A 38 -7.00 1.73 16.86
C GLY A 38 -6.33 1.79 18.23
N ASN A 39 -5.45 0.85 18.58
CA ASN A 39 -4.74 0.86 19.85
C ASN A 39 -3.61 1.90 19.90
N ASN A 40 -3.08 2.30 18.74
CA ASN A 40 -2.13 3.39 18.60
C ASN A 40 -2.68 4.43 17.62
N ILE A 41 -3.32 5.46 18.14
CA ILE A 41 -3.95 6.52 17.33
C ILE A 41 -2.90 7.29 16.51
N ASN A 42 -1.70 7.47 17.06
CA ASN A 42 -0.62 8.22 16.39
C ASN A 42 -0.02 7.46 15.20
N GLN A 43 -0.08 6.12 15.23
CA GLN A 43 0.49 5.24 14.23
C GLN A 43 -0.36 3.96 14.08
N ASP A 44 -1.61 4.09 13.64
CA ASP A 44 -2.49 2.91 13.48
C ASP A 44 -2.07 2.09 12.26
N ASN A 45 -1.72 2.75 11.15
CA ASN A 45 -1.30 2.12 9.92
C ASN A 45 0.16 1.66 10.05
N LEU A 46 0.39 0.35 10.18
CA LEU A 46 1.72 -0.18 10.50
C LEU A 46 2.46 -0.61 9.23
N ILE A 47 1.92 -1.57 8.49
CA ILE A 47 2.61 -2.17 7.34
C ILE A 47 1.63 -2.37 6.18
N ALA A 48 2.03 -1.94 4.99
CA ALA A 48 1.36 -2.29 3.73
C ALA A 48 2.29 -3.16 2.89
N ILE A 49 1.78 -4.26 2.34
CA ILE A 49 2.57 -5.20 1.54
C ILE A 49 1.88 -5.45 0.21
N GLU A 50 2.68 -5.36 -0.85
CA GLU A 50 2.32 -5.75 -2.21
C GLU A 50 3.15 -6.94 -2.63
N MET A 51 2.51 -7.95 -3.21
CA MET A 51 3.16 -9.17 -3.66
C MET A 51 2.93 -9.37 -5.15
N LYS A 52 4.01 -9.64 -5.89
CA LYS A 52 3.92 -9.94 -7.32
C LYS A 52 4.83 -11.08 -7.75
N LYS A 53 4.37 -11.80 -8.78
CA LYS A 53 5.24 -12.71 -9.54
C LYS A 53 6.06 -11.90 -10.53
N SER A 54 7.30 -12.32 -10.78
CA SER A 54 8.22 -11.58 -11.63
C SER A 54 7.86 -11.54 -13.11
N ASP A 55 6.95 -12.40 -13.55
CA ASP A 55 6.45 -12.50 -14.92
C ASP A 55 5.30 -11.53 -15.24
N ARG A 56 4.83 -10.75 -14.26
CA ARG A 56 3.82 -9.71 -14.44
C ARG A 56 4.35 -8.51 -15.21
N THR A 57 3.43 -7.74 -15.82
CA THR A 57 3.84 -6.63 -16.69
C THR A 57 4.49 -5.52 -15.88
N LYS A 58 5.30 -4.68 -16.54
CA LYS A 58 5.98 -3.58 -15.86
C LYS A 58 4.97 -2.58 -15.28
N GLU A 59 3.86 -2.36 -15.98
CA GLU A 59 2.78 -1.45 -15.60
C GLU A 59 2.08 -1.92 -14.32
N GLU A 60 1.80 -3.22 -14.20
CA GLU A 60 1.20 -3.79 -12.99
C GLU A 60 2.13 -3.61 -11.78
N LYS A 61 3.44 -3.89 -11.95
CA LYS A 61 4.43 -3.72 -10.88
C LYS A 61 4.57 -2.26 -10.48
N GLU A 62 4.61 -1.35 -11.46
CA GLU A 62 4.72 0.07 -11.20
C GLU A 62 3.49 0.62 -10.48
N SER A 63 2.29 0.14 -10.82
CA SER A 63 1.06 0.48 -10.11
C SER A 63 1.13 0.16 -8.61
N ASP A 64 1.71 -0.99 -8.25
CA ASP A 64 1.90 -1.36 -6.84
C ASP A 64 2.93 -0.47 -6.14
N ARG A 65 4.05 -0.14 -6.81
CA ARG A 65 5.06 0.78 -6.26
C ARG A 65 4.47 2.16 -5.99
N ILE A 66 3.73 2.71 -6.96
CA ILE A 66 3.02 3.98 -6.82
C ILE A 66 2.05 3.92 -5.62
N ARG A 67 1.39 2.77 -5.42
CA ARG A 67 0.50 2.57 -4.27
C ARG A 67 1.24 2.58 -2.94
N LEU A 68 2.36 1.88 -2.81
CA LEU A 68 3.18 1.89 -1.60
C LEU A 68 3.76 3.28 -1.30
N ILE A 69 4.23 3.99 -2.33
CA ILE A 69 4.64 5.39 -2.23
C ILE A 69 3.50 6.23 -1.66
N ALA A 70 2.31 6.10 -2.23
CA ALA A 70 1.17 6.87 -1.75
C ALA A 70 0.88 6.52 -0.27
N LEU A 71 0.73 5.24 0.07
CA LEU A 71 0.34 4.79 1.42
C LEU A 71 1.34 5.18 2.52
N THR A 72 2.62 5.30 2.20
CA THR A 72 3.69 5.59 3.18
C THR A 72 3.97 7.08 3.37
N LYS A 73 3.30 7.98 2.64
CA LYS A 73 3.42 9.43 2.87
C LYS A 73 2.83 9.87 4.21
N ASP A 74 3.46 10.87 4.82
CA ASP A 74 3.09 11.42 6.14
C ASP A 74 1.88 12.36 6.10
N SER A 75 1.71 13.11 5.02
CA SER A 75 0.53 13.93 4.78
C SER A 75 0.09 13.83 3.33
N TYR A 76 -1.18 14.14 3.12
CA TYR A 76 -1.71 14.48 1.81
C TYR A 76 -2.30 15.87 1.92
N ASP A 77 -1.48 16.89 1.68
CA ASP A 77 -1.98 18.27 1.59
C ASP A 77 -2.94 18.44 0.38
N ASP A 78 -2.98 17.45 -0.54
CA ASP A 78 -3.69 17.53 -1.83
C ASP A 78 -4.81 16.48 -2.04
N VAL A 79 -5.11 15.59 -1.09
CA VAL A 79 -6.11 14.52 -1.32
C VAL A 79 -7.52 14.98 -0.93
N TRP A 80 -8.17 15.65 -1.89
CA TRP A 80 -9.61 15.84 -1.87
C TRP A 80 -10.29 14.51 -2.20
N SER A 81 -11.14 14.02 -1.29
CA SER A 81 -12.06 12.95 -1.62
C SER A 81 -12.97 13.43 -2.76
N PHE A 82 -13.12 12.63 -3.82
CA PHE A 82 -13.98 12.97 -4.97
C PHE A 82 -15.46 13.20 -4.58
N ASP A 83 -15.87 12.78 -3.38
CA ASP A 83 -17.20 13.02 -2.82
C ASP A 83 -17.34 14.34 -2.05
N GLY A 84 -16.25 15.08 -1.83
CA GLY A 84 -16.21 16.35 -1.08
C GLY A 84 -16.74 16.27 0.36
N LYS A 85 -16.97 15.07 0.89
CA LYS A 85 -17.70 14.84 2.14
C LYS A 85 -16.96 13.95 3.13
N THR A 86 -16.07 13.08 2.66
CA THR A 86 -15.44 12.08 3.51
C THR A 86 -13.95 12.37 3.66
N PHE A 87 -13.57 13.04 4.77
CA PHE A 87 -12.18 13.10 5.21
C PHE A 87 -11.60 11.67 5.24
N PRO A 88 -10.45 11.40 4.60
CA PRO A 88 -9.87 10.07 4.61
C PRO A 88 -9.30 9.81 6.00
N GLU A 89 -10.14 9.32 6.92
CA GLU A 89 -9.82 9.33 8.35
C GLU A 89 -8.44 8.75 8.65
N HIS A 90 -8.01 7.62 8.06
CA HIS A 90 -6.63 7.13 8.20
C HIS A 90 -6.23 6.15 7.08
N VAL A 91 -5.90 6.59 5.85
CA VAL A 91 -5.43 5.62 4.82
C VAL A 91 -3.99 5.82 4.33
N CYS A 92 -3.40 6.94 4.72
CA CYS A 92 -1.97 7.24 4.60
C CYS A 92 -1.23 6.90 5.90
N ARG A 93 0.07 7.23 5.94
CA ARG A 93 0.92 7.11 7.12
C ARG A 93 1.16 5.66 7.52
N TYR A 94 1.21 4.74 6.55
CA TYR A 94 1.79 3.43 6.83
C TYR A 94 3.26 3.61 7.20
N ALA A 95 3.64 3.14 8.39
CA ALA A 95 5.02 3.25 8.87
C ALA A 95 6.02 2.54 7.94
N LEU A 96 5.57 1.47 7.28
CA LEU A 96 6.38 0.69 6.34
C LEU A 96 5.54 0.21 5.16
N GLY A 97 6.06 0.41 3.95
CA GLY A 97 5.59 -0.26 2.74
C GLY A 97 6.59 -1.31 2.30
N VAL A 98 6.12 -2.45 1.80
CA VAL A 98 6.97 -3.54 1.30
C VAL A 98 6.46 -4.00 -0.05
N TYR A 99 7.30 -3.88 -1.07
CA TYR A 99 7.07 -4.55 -2.35
C TYR A 99 7.84 -5.87 -2.36
N TYR A 100 7.16 -6.97 -2.61
CA TYR A 100 7.72 -8.31 -2.62
C TYR A 100 7.52 -8.94 -4.01
N GLU A 101 8.59 -9.08 -4.77
CA GLU A 101 8.56 -9.71 -6.09
C GLU A 101 9.25 -11.08 -6.07
N VAL A 102 8.50 -12.13 -6.36
CA VAL A 102 9.02 -13.51 -6.42
C VAL A 102 9.31 -13.95 -7.86
N ASN A 103 10.54 -14.43 -8.08
CA ASN A 103 10.97 -15.06 -9.31
C ASN A 103 11.28 -16.54 -9.07
N TYR A 104 10.29 -17.41 -9.32
CA TYR A 104 10.45 -18.85 -9.16
C TYR A 104 11.50 -19.46 -10.11
N LYS A 105 11.61 -18.94 -11.34
CA LYS A 105 12.56 -19.46 -12.34
C LYS A 105 14.01 -19.21 -11.90
N LYS A 106 14.28 -18.04 -11.32
CA LYS A 106 15.60 -17.65 -10.84
C LYS A 106 15.81 -17.97 -9.35
N ARG A 107 14.80 -18.50 -8.66
CA ARG A 107 14.85 -18.82 -7.23
C ARG A 107 15.28 -17.62 -6.37
N ARG A 108 14.69 -16.46 -6.68
CA ARG A 108 15.01 -15.16 -6.09
C ARG A 108 13.78 -14.38 -5.71
N ILE A 109 13.88 -13.60 -4.65
CA ILE A 109 12.89 -12.64 -4.19
C ILE A 109 13.57 -11.28 -4.18
N ASN A 110 12.96 -10.30 -4.82
CA ASN A 110 13.34 -8.91 -4.67
C ASN A 110 12.37 -8.24 -3.70
N ILE A 111 12.91 -7.51 -2.73
CA ILE A 111 12.15 -6.80 -1.73
C ILE A 111 12.54 -5.33 -1.78
N GLU A 112 11.57 -4.44 -1.89
CA GLU A 112 11.78 -2.99 -1.83
C GLU A 112 11.03 -2.45 -0.61
N TYR A 113 11.68 -1.58 0.17
CA TYR A 113 11.13 -1.00 1.39
C TYR A 113 10.83 0.49 1.21
N TYR A 114 9.64 0.89 1.63
CA TYR A 114 9.12 2.23 1.46
C TYR A 114 8.81 2.89 2.80
N LYS A 115 9.16 4.17 2.94
CA LYS A 115 8.87 5.02 4.09
C LYS A 115 8.74 6.46 3.62
N GLU A 116 7.81 7.23 4.18
CA GLU A 116 7.61 8.65 3.85
C GLU A 116 7.37 8.91 2.35
N GLY A 117 6.86 7.92 1.61
CA GLY A 117 6.63 8.01 0.17
C GLY A 117 7.85 7.79 -0.71
N HIS A 118 8.95 7.28 -0.15
CA HIS A 118 10.18 7.00 -0.88
C HIS A 118 10.66 5.59 -0.61
N ILE A 119 11.36 5.03 -1.59
CA ILE A 119 12.15 3.81 -1.38
C ILE A 119 13.38 4.16 -0.54
N PHE A 120 13.67 3.36 0.48
CA PHE A 120 14.85 3.58 1.33
C PHE A 120 15.79 2.38 1.41
N ASP A 121 15.33 1.19 1.03
CA ASP A 121 16.15 -0.03 1.00
C ASP A 121 15.64 -1.03 -0.05
N GLU A 122 16.56 -1.84 -0.57
CA GLU A 122 16.30 -2.89 -1.56
C GLU A 122 17.12 -4.13 -1.21
N LYS A 123 16.49 -5.31 -1.29
CA LYS A 123 17.14 -6.58 -0.96
C LYS A 123 16.78 -7.68 -1.95
N GLU A 124 17.79 -8.42 -2.39
CA GLU A 124 17.61 -9.68 -3.10
C GLU A 124 17.85 -10.85 -2.13
N VAL A 125 16.91 -11.81 -2.08
CA VAL A 125 17.02 -13.04 -1.30
C VAL A 125 16.94 -14.24 -2.25
N LYS A 126 17.89 -15.17 -2.14
CA LYS A 126 17.85 -16.45 -2.86
C LYS A 126 17.16 -17.51 -2.01
N PHE A 127 16.37 -18.39 -2.61
CA PHE A 127 15.63 -19.45 -1.91
C PHE A 127 15.61 -20.76 -2.68
#